data_AF-A0A5S3YLZ0-F1
#
_entry.id   AF-A0A5S3YLZ0-F1
#
_cell.length_a   1.000
_cell.length_b   1.000
_cell.length_c   1.000
_cell.angle_alpha   90.00
_cell.angle_beta   90.00
_cell.angle_gamma   90.00
#
_symmetry.space_group_name_H-M   'P 1'
#
loop_
_entity.id
_entity.type
_entity.pdbx_description
1 polymer ?
#
loop_
_entity_poly.entity_id
_entity_poly.type
_entity_poly.pdbx_seq_one_letter_code
_entity_poly.pdbx_strand_id
1 'polypeptide(L)'
;ALKRAGYSLSTKDIFTYPTLEALCAFLANNEQVEIEAEQGELSGEIKLLPIQQWFLNSHYRHKAHFNQSVMLALPRNTALDTLERALAQL
;
A
#
# COMPACT_ATOMS: atom_id res chain seq x y z
N ALA A 1 0.18 9.27 -4.68
CA ALA A 1 0.38 10.35 -5.67
C ALA A 1 1.36 11.40 -5.15
N LEU A 2 1.05 12.10 -4.05
CA LEU A 2 1.91 13.17 -3.50
C LEU A 2 3.35 12.72 -3.16
N LYS A 3 3.50 11.62 -2.41
CA LYS A 3 4.83 11.03 -2.12
C LYS A 3 5.64 10.70 -3.39
N ARG A 4 4.99 10.11 -4.39
CA ARG A 4 5.60 9.83 -5.71
C ARG A 4 5.95 11.10 -6.49
N ALA A 5 5.30 12.22 -6.19
CA ALA A 5 5.59 13.53 -6.75
C ALA A 5 6.61 14.31 -5.90
N GLY A 6 7.29 13.67 -4.95
CA GLY A 6 8.35 14.27 -4.11
C GLY A 6 7.86 15.01 -2.87
N TYR A 7 6.55 15.05 -2.60
CA TYR A 7 6.02 15.72 -1.41
C TYR A 7 6.11 14.83 -0.17
N SER A 8 6.76 15.33 0.87
CA SER A 8 6.76 14.72 2.19
C SER A 8 5.57 15.25 3.01
N LEU A 9 4.68 14.34 3.42
CA LEU A 9 3.63 14.63 4.39
C LEU A 9 3.30 13.41 5.24
N SER A 10 2.91 13.67 6.47
CA SER A 10 2.35 12.70 7.39
C SER A 10 0.81 12.77 7.38
N THR A 11 0.16 11.74 7.93
CA THR A 11 -1.28 11.80 8.19
C THR A 11 -1.65 12.91 9.18
N LYS A 12 -0.77 13.22 10.13
CA LYS A 12 -0.96 14.33 11.08
C LYS A 12 -1.06 15.68 10.37
N ASP A 13 -0.29 15.89 9.31
CA ASP A 13 -0.30 17.16 8.56
C ASP A 13 -1.65 17.38 7.87
N ILE A 14 -2.29 16.31 7.38
CA ILE A 14 -3.64 16.38 6.79
C ILE A 14 -4.67 16.88 7.82
N PHE A 15 -4.57 16.42 9.07
CA PHE A 15 -5.45 16.88 10.14
C PHE A 15 -5.08 18.28 10.66
N THR A 16 -3.80 18.65 10.57
CA THR A 16 -3.30 19.96 11.01
C THR A 16 -3.67 21.06 10.00
N TYR A 17 -3.67 20.74 8.70
CA TYR A 17 -4.00 21.63 7.60
C TYR A 17 -5.19 21.07 6.81
N PRO A 18 -6.42 21.13 7.37
CA PRO A 18 -7.57 20.40 6.84
C PRO A 18 -8.21 21.05 5.59
N THR A 19 -7.61 22.12 5.06
CA THR A 19 -8.05 22.77 3.82
C THR A 19 -6.96 22.65 2.76
N LEU A 20 -7.38 22.63 1.48
CA LEU A 20 -6.45 22.55 0.36
C LEU A 20 -5.46 23.72 0.39
N GLU A 21 -5.95 24.94 0.66
CA GLU A 21 -5.13 26.14 0.78
C GLU A 21 -4.05 26.00 1.86
N ALA A 22 -4.43 25.59 3.08
CA ALA A 22 -3.49 25.45 4.18
C ALA A 22 -2.48 24.33 3.92
N LEU A 23 -2.91 23.21 3.36
CA LEU A 23 -2.04 22.09 3.03
C LEU A 23 -1.05 22.45 1.92
N CYS A 24 -1.49 23.17 0.89
CA CYS A 24 -0.61 23.69 -0.15
C CYS A 24 0.41 24.69 0.39
N ALA A 25 0.01 25.61 1.27
CA ALA A 25 0.92 26.55 1.91
C ALA A 25 1.96 25.83 2.78
N PHE A 26 1.56 24.79 3.52
CA PHE A 26 2.50 23.96 4.27
C PHE A 26 3.49 23.24 3.34
N LEU A 27 3.00 22.58 2.29
CA LEU A 27 3.84 21.83 1.34
C LEU A 27 4.79 22.73 0.55
N ALA A 28 4.42 23.99 0.26
CA ALA A 28 5.29 24.94 -0.44
C ALA A 28 6.53 25.34 0.37
N ASN A 29 6.43 25.28 1.70
CA ASN A 29 7.52 25.61 2.62
C ASN A 29 8.32 24.38 3.08
N ASN A 30 7.91 23.19 2.67
CA ASN A 30 8.55 21.94 3.07
C ASN A 30 9.46 21.43 1.96
N GLU A 31 10.60 20.85 2.34
CA GLU A 31 11.54 20.32 1.36
C GLU A 31 10.93 19.10 0.64
N GLN A 32 11.15 19.05 -0.67
CA GLN A 32 10.88 17.84 -1.43
C GLN A 32 11.87 16.78 -0.97
N VAL A 33 11.35 15.60 -0.63
CA VAL A 33 12.17 14.47 -0.20
C VAL A 33 12.24 13.49 -1.34
N GLU A 34 13.46 13.17 -1.76
CA GLU A 34 13.70 12.03 -2.64
C GLU A 34 13.43 10.76 -1.84
N ILE A 35 12.41 10.01 -2.27
CA ILE A 35 12.03 8.76 -1.61
C ILE A 35 12.82 7.64 -2.27
N GLU A 36 13.95 7.29 -1.67
CA GLU A 36 14.65 6.06 -1.97
C GLU A 36 13.93 4.89 -1.28
N ALA A 37 13.30 4.03 -2.08
CA ALA A 37 12.67 2.80 -1.62
C ALA A 37 13.27 1.63 -2.37
N GLU A 38 13.45 0.50 -1.70
CA GLU A 38 13.90 -0.73 -2.35
C GLU A 38 12.94 -1.12 -3.48
N GLN A 39 13.47 -1.29 -4.69
CA GLN A 39 12.72 -1.63 -5.91
C GLN A 39 13.08 -3.02 -6.44
N GLY A 40 14.09 -3.67 -5.86
CA GLY A 40 14.54 -5.00 -6.23
C GLY A 40 13.77 -6.12 -5.54
N GLU A 41 14.11 -7.33 -5.91
CA GLU A 41 13.56 -8.54 -5.29
C GLU A 41 14.11 -8.68 -3.85
N LEU A 42 13.19 -8.75 -2.89
CA LEU A 42 13.53 -8.96 -1.48
C LEU A 42 13.74 -10.46 -1.21
N SER A 43 14.87 -10.81 -0.62
CA SER A 43 15.18 -12.19 -0.22
C SER A 43 15.83 -12.23 1.17
N GLY A 44 15.80 -13.42 1.79
CA GLY A 44 16.35 -13.65 3.12
C GLY A 44 15.30 -13.81 4.21
N GLU A 45 15.76 -13.90 5.45
CA GLU A 45 14.90 -14.11 6.62
C GLU A 45 14.36 -12.79 7.16
N ILE A 46 13.07 -12.77 7.50
CA ILE A 46 12.43 -11.65 8.17
C ILE A 46 11.87 -12.07 9.52
N LYS A 47 11.99 -11.18 10.50
CA LYS A 47 11.29 -11.37 11.77
C LYS A 47 9.80 -11.17 11.54
N LEU A 48 8.99 -11.99 12.20
CA LEU A 48 7.53 -11.83 12.17
C LEU A 48 7.14 -10.46 12.70
N LEU A 49 6.31 -9.75 11.96
CA LEU A 49 5.66 -8.52 12.41
C LEU A 49 4.68 -8.82 13.55
N PRO A 50 4.37 -7.85 14.44
CA PRO A 50 3.45 -8.07 15.55
C PRO A 50 2.11 -8.69 15.15
N ILE A 51 1.55 -8.27 14.00
CA ILE A 51 0.30 -8.83 13.49
C ILE A 51 0.44 -10.31 13.06
N GLN A 52 1.59 -10.69 12.50
CA GLN A 52 1.87 -12.08 12.12
C GLN A 52 2.07 -12.95 13.36
N GLN A 53 2.79 -12.44 14.37
CA GLN A 53 2.96 -13.13 15.65
C GLN A 53 1.59 -13.37 16.32
N TRP A 54 0.75 -12.34 16.39
CA TRP A 54 -0.61 -12.45 16.92
C TRP A 54 -1.43 -13.51 16.17
N PHE A 55 -1.42 -13.48 14.84
CA PHE A 55 -2.21 -14.41 14.03
C PHE A 55 -1.75 -15.85 14.23
N LEU A 56 -0.44 -16.10 14.21
CA LEU A 56 0.12 -17.45 14.34
C LEU A 56 -0.06 -18.00 15.76
N ASN A 57 -0.02 -17.15 16.78
CA ASN A 57 -0.25 -17.53 18.18
C ASN A 57 -1.73 -17.62 18.57
N SER A 58 -2.65 -17.17 17.72
CA SER A 58 -4.09 -17.22 17.99
C SER A 58 -4.64 -18.66 18.06
N HIS A 59 -5.78 -18.85 18.72
CA HIS A 59 -6.43 -20.15 18.84
C HIS A 59 -7.47 -20.46 17.74
N TYR A 60 -7.35 -19.83 16.55
CA TYR A 60 -8.26 -20.15 15.44
C TYR A 60 -8.18 -21.64 15.09
N ARG A 61 -9.35 -22.30 15.08
CA ARG A 61 -9.51 -23.74 14.79
C ARG A 61 -9.06 -24.11 13.37
N HIS A 62 -9.30 -23.21 12.41
CA HIS A 62 -8.89 -23.37 11.01
C HIS A 62 -8.23 -22.07 10.51
N LYS A 63 -6.96 -21.84 10.85
CA LYS A 63 -6.20 -20.65 10.40
C LYS A 63 -6.19 -20.48 8.88
N ALA A 64 -6.25 -21.58 8.13
CA ALA A 64 -6.33 -21.59 6.66
C ALA A 64 -7.60 -20.94 6.07
N HIS A 65 -8.59 -20.60 6.91
CA HIS A 65 -9.82 -19.93 6.47
C HIS A 65 -9.83 -18.44 6.81
N PHE A 66 -8.71 -17.88 7.29
CA PHE A 66 -8.56 -16.44 7.51
C PHE A 66 -8.16 -15.75 6.20
N ASN A 67 -9.08 -15.77 5.23
CA ASN A 67 -8.86 -15.32 3.86
C ASN A 67 -9.53 -13.97 3.62
N GLN A 68 -8.94 -13.15 2.74
CA GLN A 68 -9.58 -11.96 2.19
C GLN A 68 -9.95 -12.24 0.74
N SER A 69 -11.21 -12.01 0.38
CA SER A 69 -11.69 -12.17 -1.00
C SER A 69 -12.44 -10.93 -1.46
N VAL A 70 -12.29 -10.62 -2.75
CA VAL A 70 -13.00 -9.53 -3.42
C VAL A 70 -13.48 -10.03 -4.78
N MET A 71 -14.63 -9.52 -5.24
CA MET A 71 -15.14 -9.78 -6.57
C MET A 71 -15.18 -8.48 -7.35
N LEU A 72 -14.56 -8.47 -8.54
CA LEU A 72 -14.49 -7.31 -9.41
C LEU A 72 -15.30 -7.55 -10.68
N ALA A 73 -16.08 -6.54 -11.08
CA ALA A 73 -16.74 -6.55 -12.38
C ALA A 73 -15.76 -6.05 -13.45
N LEU A 74 -15.63 -6.81 -14.54
CA LEU A 74 -14.78 -6.44 -15.67
C LEU A 74 -15.62 -5.96 -16.86
N PRO A 75 -15.07 -5.07 -17.70
CA PRO A 75 -15.64 -4.79 -19.02
C PRO A 75 -15.86 -6.09 -19.81
N ARG A 76 -16.98 -6.19 -20.55
CA ARG A 76 -17.35 -7.41 -21.28
C ARG A 76 -16.32 -7.86 -22.31
N ASN A 77 -15.50 -6.93 -22.80
CA ASN A 77 -14.48 -7.15 -23.82
C ASN A 77 -13.08 -7.43 -23.24
N THR A 78 -12.95 -7.67 -21.93
CA THR A 78 -11.68 -8.08 -21.34
C THR A 78 -11.34 -9.51 -21.76
N ALA A 79 -10.30 -9.67 -22.58
CA ALA A 79 -9.82 -10.98 -23.00
C ALA A 79 -9.10 -11.70 -21.85
N LEU A 80 -9.32 -13.02 -21.74
CA LEU A 80 -8.72 -13.86 -20.69
C LEU A 80 -7.20 -13.77 -20.67
N ASP A 81 -6.54 -13.88 -21.83
CA ASP A 81 -5.08 -13.81 -21.96
C ASP A 81 -4.50 -12.46 -21.50
N THR A 82 -5.30 -11.39 -21.53
CA THR A 82 -4.88 -10.08 -21.00
C THR A 82 -4.92 -10.08 -19.49
N LEU A 83 -5.94 -10.71 -18.89
CA LEU A 83 -6.04 -10.88 -17.44
C LEU A 83 -4.91 -11.78 -16.91
N GLU A 84 -4.65 -12.92 -17.56
CA GLU A 84 -3.58 -13.85 -17.15
C GLU A 84 -2.20 -13.19 -17.18
N ARG A 85 -1.88 -12.47 -18.26
CA ARG A 85 -0.61 -11.73 -18.36
C ARG A 85 -0.46 -10.64 -17.31
N ALA A 86 -1.54 -9.92 -17.00
CA ALA A 86 -1.51 -8.90 -15.96
C ALA A 86 -1.29 -9.51 -14.57
N LEU A 87 -1.92 -10.65 -14.27
CA LEU A 87 -1.76 -11.35 -13.00
C LEU A 87 -0.35 -11.94 -12.83
N ALA A 88 0.29 -12.38 -13.91
CA ALA A 88 1.65 -12.90 -13.86
C ALA A 88 2.74 -11.83 -13.64
N GLN A 89 2.37 -10.54 -13.72
CA GLN A 89 3.27 -9.39 -13.53
C GLN A 89 3.09 -8.69 -12.18
N LEU A 90 2.16 -9.16 -11.34
CA LEU A 90 1.99 -8.69 -9.96
C LEU A 90 3.10 -9.25 -9.05
#